data_AF-X8GZY5-F1
#
_entry.id   AF-X8GZY5-F1
#
_cell.length_a   1.000
_cell.length_b   1.000
_cell.length_c   1.000
_cell.angle_alpha   90.00
_cell.angle_beta   90.00
_cell.angle_gamma   90.00
#
_symmetry.space_group_name_H-M   'P 1'
#
loop_
_entity.id
_entity.type
_entity.pdbx_description
1 polymer ?
#
loop_
_entity_poly.entity_id
_entity_poly.type
_entity_poly.pdbx_seq_one_letter_code
_entity_poly.pdbx_strand_id
1 'polypeptide(L)'
;MEKGAIIRKGQIKYINENDYKRIFIISDLHGYYNLFLEFIKKVDLQKDDLLINLGDSCDRGSQSYELYLKYYEMIKKGYNILHILGNHEDMILTAIDTLDESDIEHWYRNNGETTIDSFCNVTGLSKKDFFDKEKNKFLIDFLSTFPTLIISDKSIFVHAAYNPDLLPEKQEEYFLIWNRQNFWDRNFTGKAIYFGHTPSKKDNHTIVYYPNNCTCIDLGTYKYHKMVGVEIKNKMEYYIEEKYIYNGNHKERFVLGEVTGAKPLIYFGVNPSRAKVQNDILKTDPTILKIKKFAEKRNCDGWIMLNLYPQVTPQPDELHKNENFDNCLHEKNINIIKEIFKNYPSAEILVCWGNLIEKRDYLKKVCLKEIFEISKSRDWFHIGNLTKKGNPRHPLSPYADINKELEEFDINEYVKNI
;
A
#
# COMPACT_ATOMS: atom_id res chain seq x y z
N MET A 1 12.00 13.91 -30.08
CA MET A 1 11.08 14.84 -29.40
C MET A 1 11.20 14.57 -27.92
N GLU A 2 12.02 15.37 -27.24
CA GLU A 2 12.20 15.31 -25.79
C GLU A 2 10.89 15.77 -25.13
N LYS A 3 10.14 14.83 -24.56
CA LYS A 3 8.98 15.15 -23.72
C LYS A 3 9.47 15.41 -22.30
N GLY A 4 9.36 16.66 -21.86
CA GLY A 4 8.74 16.96 -20.57
C GLY A 4 9.54 16.80 -19.28
N ALA A 5 10.87 16.73 -19.27
CA ALA A 5 11.60 16.92 -18.01
C ALA A 5 11.80 18.42 -17.77
N ILE A 6 11.08 19.00 -16.81
CA ILE A 6 11.49 20.29 -16.23
C ILE A 6 12.87 20.04 -15.64
N ILE A 7 13.92 20.62 -16.24
CA ILE A 7 15.29 20.48 -15.77
C ILE A 7 15.40 21.17 -14.41
N ARG A 8 15.15 20.42 -13.34
CA ARG A 8 15.62 20.77 -11.99
C ARG A 8 17.13 20.56 -12.06
N LYS A 9 17.93 21.56 -11.70
CA LYS A 9 19.40 21.38 -11.68
C LYS A 9 19.69 20.25 -10.70
N GLY A 10 20.14 19.10 -11.21
CA GLY A 10 20.37 17.88 -10.44
C GLY A 10 21.03 18.17 -9.10
N GLN A 11 20.28 17.97 -8.03
CA GLN A 11 20.78 18.16 -6.68
C GLN A 11 21.58 16.91 -6.33
N ILE A 12 22.90 16.96 -6.54
CA ILE A 12 23.82 15.92 -6.07
C ILE A 12 24.15 16.22 -4.61
N LYS A 13 24.03 15.22 -3.75
CA LYS A 13 24.41 15.32 -2.34
C LYS A 13 25.61 14.44 -2.06
N TYR A 14 26.70 15.06 -1.61
CA TYR A 14 27.87 14.37 -1.12
C TYR A 14 27.76 14.13 0.39
N ILE A 15 28.10 12.91 0.84
CA ILE A 15 28.13 12.53 2.26
C ILE A 15 29.43 11.81 2.60
N ASN A 16 29.82 11.85 3.87
CA ASN A 16 30.86 10.99 4.42
C ASN A 16 30.21 9.89 5.27
N GLU A 17 30.37 8.63 4.87
CA GLU A 17 29.77 7.50 5.60
C GLU A 17 30.29 7.36 7.04
N ASN A 18 31.46 7.91 7.35
CA ASN A 18 32.04 7.85 8.69
C ASN A 18 31.37 8.78 9.70
N ASP A 19 30.56 9.74 9.23
CA ASP A 19 29.85 10.70 10.09
C ASP A 19 28.66 10.04 10.82
N TYR A 20 28.27 8.83 10.40
CA TYR A 20 27.10 8.11 10.90
C TYR A 20 27.51 6.81 11.57
N LYS A 21 26.81 6.39 12.61
CA LYS A 21 27.06 5.12 13.29
C LYS A 21 26.68 3.93 12.41
N ARG A 22 25.43 3.90 11.94
CA ARG A 22 24.90 2.96 10.96
C ARG A 22 24.32 3.72 9.77
N ILE A 23 24.27 3.08 8.61
CA ILE A 23 23.63 3.65 7.43
C ILE A 23 22.62 2.62 6.91
N PHE A 24 21.35 3.00 6.95
CA PHE A 24 20.24 2.20 6.46
C PHE A 24 19.79 2.73 5.11
N ILE A 25 19.51 1.81 4.17
CA ILE A 25 18.86 2.12 2.90
C ILE A 25 17.52 1.38 2.81
N ILE A 26 16.49 2.05 2.28
CA ILE A 26 15.16 1.51 1.96
C ILE A 26 14.72 2.03 0.58
N SER A 27 13.69 1.44 -0.03
CA SER A 27 13.25 1.80 -1.38
C SER A 27 11.75 1.58 -1.59
N ASP A 28 11.17 2.33 -2.52
CA ASP A 28 9.88 2.11 -3.20
C ASP A 28 8.76 1.67 -2.23
N LEU A 29 8.43 2.56 -1.29
CA LEU A 29 7.42 2.30 -0.28
C LEU A 29 5.99 2.51 -0.77
N HIS A 30 5.76 3.35 -1.78
CA HIS A 30 4.46 3.50 -2.44
C HIS A 30 3.25 3.60 -1.50
N GLY A 31 3.30 4.49 -0.50
CA GLY A 31 2.18 4.68 0.43
C GLY A 31 1.99 3.57 1.46
N TYR A 32 2.94 2.66 1.66
CA TYR A 32 2.90 1.62 2.70
C TYR A 32 3.57 2.07 4.00
N TYR A 33 2.93 3.02 4.69
CA TYR A 33 3.45 3.64 5.91
C TYR A 33 3.71 2.66 7.07
N ASN A 34 2.85 1.65 7.26
CA ASN A 34 3.01 0.72 8.38
C ASN A 34 4.28 -0.14 8.26
N LEU A 35 4.64 -0.54 7.04
CA LEU A 35 5.90 -1.24 6.78
C LEU A 35 7.10 -0.40 7.20
N PHE A 36 7.08 0.90 6.89
CA PHE A 36 8.11 1.83 7.32
C PHE A 36 8.19 1.96 8.84
N LEU A 37 7.05 2.05 9.53
CA LEU A 37 7.01 2.09 11.00
C LEU A 37 7.60 0.83 11.64
N GLU A 38 7.24 -0.35 11.12
CA GLU A 38 7.78 -1.61 11.62
C GLU A 38 9.29 -1.74 11.32
N PHE A 39 9.76 -1.22 10.18
CA PHE A 39 11.18 -1.15 9.88
C PHE A 39 11.95 -0.32 10.92
N ILE A 40 11.58 0.96 11.12
CA ILE A 40 12.31 1.86 12.03
C ILE A 40 12.28 1.36 13.49
N LYS A 41 11.22 0.66 13.88
CA LYS A 41 11.09 -0.02 15.17
C LYS A 41 11.99 -1.25 15.26
N LYS A 42 12.01 -2.10 14.22
CA LYS A 42 12.84 -3.32 14.18
C LYS A 42 14.33 -3.02 14.24
N VAL A 43 14.79 -1.97 13.56
CA VAL A 43 16.21 -1.57 13.58
C VAL A 43 16.57 -0.67 14.76
N ASP A 44 15.57 -0.25 15.55
CA ASP A 44 15.69 0.74 16.61
C ASP A 44 16.49 1.96 16.11
N LEU A 45 15.92 2.65 15.11
CA LEU A 45 16.61 3.74 14.41
C LEU A 45 16.97 4.86 15.39
N GLN A 46 18.24 5.28 15.39
CA GLN A 46 18.78 6.32 16.27
C GLN A 46 19.09 7.60 15.49
N LYS A 47 19.33 8.70 16.22
CA LYS A 47 19.65 10.01 15.62
C LYS A 47 21.07 10.09 15.05
N ASP A 48 21.98 9.22 15.47
CA ASP A 48 23.35 9.10 14.94
C ASP A 48 23.44 8.11 13.77
N ASP A 49 22.33 7.47 13.40
CA ASP A 49 22.23 6.73 12.15
C ASP A 49 21.86 7.66 11.00
N LEU A 50 22.14 7.21 9.77
CA LEU A 50 21.58 7.76 8.54
C LEU A 50 20.57 6.79 7.95
N LEU A 51 19.39 7.28 7.60
CA LEU A 51 18.44 6.57 6.75
C LEU A 51 18.38 7.24 5.37
N ILE A 52 18.62 6.48 4.32
CA ILE A 52 18.44 6.92 2.93
C ILE A 52 17.26 6.14 2.33
N ASN A 53 16.23 6.86 1.89
CA ASN A 53 15.19 6.28 1.04
C ASN A 53 15.56 6.55 -0.43
N LEU A 54 15.61 5.50 -1.26
CA LEU A 54 16.02 5.57 -2.65
C LEU A 54 14.92 6.06 -3.62
N GLY A 55 13.75 6.46 -3.12
CA GLY A 55 12.69 7.08 -3.91
C GLY A 55 11.33 6.40 -3.76
N ASP A 56 10.34 6.94 -4.47
CA ASP A 56 9.04 6.31 -4.67
C ASP A 56 8.31 5.99 -3.36
N SER A 57 8.13 7.00 -2.51
CA SER A 57 7.32 6.91 -1.29
C SER A 57 5.82 7.07 -1.55
N CYS A 58 5.44 7.60 -2.71
CA CYS A 58 4.05 7.92 -3.05
C CYS A 58 3.44 6.97 -4.07
N ASP A 59 2.13 7.16 -4.29
CA ASP A 59 1.26 6.44 -5.21
C ASP A 59 1.04 4.97 -4.85
N ARG A 60 0.04 4.35 -5.49
CA ARG A 60 -0.41 2.96 -5.32
C ARG A 60 -1.04 2.67 -3.95
N GLY A 61 -0.29 2.81 -2.86
CA GLY A 61 -0.81 2.68 -1.50
C GLY A 61 -1.56 3.94 -1.05
N SER A 62 -2.23 3.84 0.10
CA SER A 62 -3.16 4.86 0.60
C SER A 62 -2.56 5.82 1.64
N GLN A 63 -1.29 5.63 2.05
CA GLN A 63 -0.68 6.37 3.16
C GLN A 63 0.56 7.20 2.73
N SER A 64 0.51 7.78 1.52
CA SER A 64 1.59 8.64 1.00
C SER A 64 1.79 9.88 1.87
N TYR A 65 0.71 10.53 2.31
CA TYR A 65 0.77 11.69 3.21
C TYR A 65 1.50 11.35 4.52
N GLU A 66 1.15 10.23 5.15
CA GLU A 66 1.72 9.80 6.43
C GLU A 66 3.22 9.50 6.31
N LEU A 67 3.68 8.91 5.20
CA LEU A 67 5.11 8.71 4.95
C LEU A 67 5.87 10.04 4.90
N TYR A 68 5.41 11.00 4.08
CA TYR A 68 6.08 12.29 3.97
C TYR A 68 6.07 13.07 5.28
N LEU A 69 4.92 13.10 5.96
CA LEU A 69 4.80 13.75 7.26
C LEU A 69 5.75 13.09 8.28
N LYS A 70 5.85 11.76 8.29
CA LYS A 70 6.74 11.04 9.19
C LYS A 70 8.20 11.39 8.95
N TYR A 71 8.67 11.40 7.71
CA TYR A 71 10.05 11.80 7.39
C TYR A 71 10.32 13.22 7.87
N TYR A 72 9.42 14.14 7.55
CA TYR A 72 9.54 15.56 7.92
C TYR A 72 9.59 15.76 9.44
N GLU A 73 8.72 15.09 10.20
CA GLU A 73 8.72 15.14 11.66
C GLU A 73 9.99 14.56 12.27
N MET A 74 10.51 13.45 11.72
CA MET A 74 11.74 12.82 12.20
C MET A 74 12.94 13.72 11.92
N ILE A 75 13.03 14.33 10.74
CA ILE A 75 14.06 15.33 10.41
C ILE A 75 14.00 16.49 11.41
N LYS A 76 12.81 17.03 11.69
CA LYS A 76 12.64 18.09 12.71
C LYS A 76 13.05 17.66 14.11
N LYS A 77 12.93 16.37 14.45
CA LYS A 77 13.38 15.79 15.72
C LYS A 77 14.89 15.51 15.75
N GLY A 78 15.62 15.77 14.67
CA GLY A 78 17.07 15.64 14.57
C GLY A 78 17.54 14.26 14.11
N TYR A 79 16.70 13.47 13.44
CA TYR A 79 17.14 12.25 12.75
C TYR A 79 17.79 12.62 11.40
N ASN A 80 18.85 11.90 11.01
CA ASN A 80 19.42 12.05 9.67
C ASN A 80 18.63 11.18 8.69
N ILE A 81 17.72 11.81 7.94
CA ILE A 81 16.96 11.15 6.87
C ILE A 81 17.21 11.90 5.57
N LEU A 82 17.57 11.15 4.53
CA LEU A 82 17.68 11.63 3.17
C LEU A 82 16.70 10.83 2.30
N HIS A 83 16.01 11.51 1.40
CA HIS A 83 15.09 10.89 0.45
C HIS A 83 15.52 11.32 -0.96
N ILE A 84 15.77 10.34 -1.83
CA ILE A 84 16.14 10.56 -3.23
C ILE A 84 14.87 10.75 -4.05
N LEU A 85 14.89 11.68 -4.99
CA LEU A 85 13.76 11.87 -5.89
C LEU A 85 13.53 10.62 -6.75
N GLY A 86 12.39 9.96 -6.57
CA GLY A 86 11.92 8.88 -7.44
C GLY A 86 11.11 9.40 -8.62
N ASN A 87 10.80 8.52 -9.56
CA ASN A 87 10.02 8.92 -10.74
C ASN A 87 8.56 9.21 -10.39
N HIS A 88 8.02 8.63 -9.31
CA HIS A 88 6.68 8.97 -8.84
C HIS A 88 6.62 10.36 -8.22
N GLU A 89 7.65 10.77 -7.48
CA GLU A 89 7.76 12.14 -6.99
C GLU A 89 7.94 13.14 -8.15
N ASP A 90 8.72 12.77 -9.18
CA ASP A 90 8.88 13.57 -10.39
C ASP A 90 7.55 13.79 -11.14
N MET A 91 6.72 12.75 -11.26
CA MET A 91 5.38 12.87 -11.84
C MET A 91 4.47 13.83 -11.05
N ILE A 92 4.50 13.79 -9.72
CA ILE A 92 3.74 14.75 -8.87
C ILE A 92 4.18 16.18 -9.20
N LEU A 93 5.48 16.40 -9.20
CA LEU A 93 6.07 17.71 -9.41
C LEU A 93 5.78 18.24 -10.82
N THR A 94 5.91 17.39 -11.84
CA THR A 94 5.58 17.74 -13.22
C THR A 94 4.10 18.07 -13.36
N ALA A 95 3.20 17.22 -12.84
CA ALA A 95 1.76 17.45 -12.91
C ALA A 95 1.33 18.77 -12.23
N ILE A 96 1.94 19.12 -11.09
CA ILE A 96 1.69 20.39 -10.39
C ILE A 96 2.32 21.59 -11.10
N ASP A 97 3.49 21.41 -11.72
CA ASP A 97 4.22 22.50 -12.39
C ASP A 97 3.64 22.85 -13.75
N THR A 98 3.24 21.85 -14.55
CA THR A 98 2.72 22.05 -15.91
C THR A 98 1.21 22.26 -15.94
N LEU A 99 0.48 21.57 -15.05
CA LEU A 99 -0.98 21.42 -15.10
C LEU A 99 -1.48 20.91 -16.47
N ASP A 100 -0.61 20.24 -17.23
CA ASP A 100 -0.95 19.65 -18.53
C ASP A 100 -1.76 18.37 -18.34
N GLU A 101 -2.83 18.22 -19.11
CA GLU A 101 -3.73 17.07 -18.99
C GLU A 101 -3.02 15.74 -19.28
N SER A 102 -2.04 15.72 -20.19
CA SER A 102 -1.32 14.51 -20.54
C SER A 102 -0.32 14.09 -19.46
N ASP A 103 0.29 15.04 -18.76
CA ASP A 103 1.17 14.76 -17.61
C ASP A 103 0.37 14.25 -16.41
N ILE A 104 -0.77 14.88 -16.13
CA ILE A 104 -1.70 14.43 -15.08
C ILE A 104 -2.24 13.03 -15.39
N GLU A 105 -2.65 12.77 -16.64
CA GLU A 105 -3.13 11.46 -17.06
C GLU A 105 -2.01 10.41 -16.98
N HIS A 106 -0.78 10.76 -17.34
CA HIS A 106 0.37 9.87 -17.19
C HIS A 106 0.59 9.47 -15.72
N TRP A 107 0.48 10.43 -14.80
CA TRP A 107 0.60 10.17 -13.37
C TRP A 107 -0.55 9.30 -12.84
N TYR A 108 -1.81 9.57 -13.23
CA TYR A 108 -2.96 8.75 -12.84
C TYR A 108 -2.89 7.31 -13.37
N ARG A 109 -2.35 7.09 -14.57
CA ARG A 109 -2.10 5.73 -15.07
C ARG A 109 -1.11 4.95 -14.18
N ASN A 110 -0.32 5.64 -13.37
CA ASN A 110 0.61 5.08 -12.39
C ASN A 110 0.09 5.14 -10.93
N ASN A 111 -1.22 5.34 -10.74
CA ASN A 111 -1.90 5.43 -9.46
C ASN A 111 -1.62 6.68 -8.63
N GLY A 112 -1.39 7.80 -9.31
CA GLY A 112 -1.29 9.12 -8.67
C GLY A 112 -2.52 9.54 -7.87
N GLU A 113 -3.71 9.05 -8.24
CA GLU A 113 -4.95 9.36 -7.54
C GLU A 113 -4.92 8.97 -6.06
N THR A 114 -4.21 7.90 -5.69
CA THR A 114 -4.15 7.45 -4.29
C THR A 114 -3.35 8.40 -3.41
N THR A 115 -2.33 9.07 -3.97
CA THR A 115 -1.60 10.13 -3.28
C THR A 115 -2.50 11.33 -3.03
N ILE A 116 -3.25 11.78 -4.04
CA ILE A 116 -4.20 12.88 -3.88
C ILE A 116 -5.21 12.53 -2.79
N ASP A 117 -5.82 11.35 -2.86
CA ASP A 117 -6.82 10.91 -1.90
C ASP A 117 -6.23 10.83 -0.47
N SER A 118 -4.98 10.36 -0.30
CA SER A 118 -4.30 10.34 1.01
C SER A 118 -4.16 11.73 1.62
N PHE A 119 -3.83 12.74 0.81
CA PHE A 119 -3.73 14.13 1.25
C PHE A 119 -5.11 14.68 1.59
N CYS A 120 -6.09 14.50 0.71
CA CYS A 120 -7.47 14.97 0.92
C CYS A 120 -8.06 14.40 2.21
N ASN A 121 -7.87 13.10 2.47
CA ASN A 121 -8.43 12.40 3.62
C ASN A 121 -7.87 12.90 4.96
N VAL A 122 -6.60 13.30 5.00
CA VAL A 122 -5.93 13.68 6.25
C VAL A 122 -5.96 15.19 6.49
N THR A 123 -5.76 15.99 5.44
CA THR A 123 -5.65 17.45 5.54
C THR A 123 -6.98 18.18 5.32
N GLY A 124 -7.97 17.53 4.72
CA GLY A 124 -9.22 18.16 4.28
C GLY A 124 -9.08 19.01 3.00
N LEU A 125 -7.93 19.00 2.33
CA LEU A 125 -7.75 19.64 1.02
C LEU A 125 -8.70 19.02 -0.01
N SER A 126 -9.25 19.82 -0.91
CA SER A 126 -9.93 19.28 -2.10
C SER A 126 -8.92 18.78 -3.13
N LYS A 127 -9.37 17.97 -4.10
CA LYS A 127 -8.51 17.55 -5.24
C LYS A 127 -7.95 18.74 -6.02
N LYS A 128 -8.73 19.83 -6.13
CA LYS A 128 -8.25 21.07 -6.75
C LYS A 128 -7.16 21.75 -5.92
N ASP A 129 -7.31 21.74 -4.60
CA ASP A 129 -6.31 22.35 -3.71
C ASP A 129 -4.99 21.59 -3.69
N PHE A 130 -5.01 20.28 -3.98
CA PHE A 130 -3.79 19.47 -4.09
C PHE A 130 -2.82 20.02 -5.16
N PHE A 131 -3.36 20.50 -6.29
CA PHE A 131 -2.58 21.08 -7.40
C PHE A 131 -2.20 22.55 -7.18
N ASP A 132 -2.74 23.21 -6.15
CA ASP A 132 -2.40 24.59 -5.83
C ASP A 132 -1.11 24.63 -5.01
N LYS A 133 -0.08 25.29 -5.54
CA LYS A 133 1.26 25.28 -4.94
C LYS A 133 1.32 25.91 -3.56
N GLU A 134 0.48 26.90 -3.28
CA GLU A 134 0.45 27.56 -1.98
C GLU A 134 -0.34 26.73 -0.97
N LYS A 135 -1.44 26.11 -1.39
CA LYS A 135 -2.24 25.26 -0.50
C LYS A 135 -1.56 23.95 -0.16
N ASN A 136 -0.82 23.36 -1.10
CA ASN A 136 -0.04 22.14 -0.89
C ASN A 136 1.48 22.42 -0.75
N LYS A 137 1.82 23.60 -0.20
CA LYS A 137 3.21 24.06 -0.07
C LYS A 137 4.11 23.10 0.68
N PHE A 138 3.58 22.43 1.71
CA PHE A 138 4.32 21.42 2.48
C PHE A 138 4.93 20.34 1.59
N LEU A 139 4.13 19.71 0.71
CA LEU A 139 4.59 18.63 -0.14
C LEU A 139 5.62 19.15 -1.15
N ILE A 140 5.30 20.24 -1.83
CA ILE A 140 6.12 20.78 -2.92
C ILE A 140 7.48 21.24 -2.40
N ASP A 141 7.50 21.98 -1.28
CA ASP A 141 8.74 22.40 -0.65
C ASP A 141 9.57 21.18 -0.24
N PHE A 142 8.93 20.16 0.34
CA PHE A 142 9.64 18.97 0.81
C PHE A 142 10.23 18.16 -0.34
N LEU A 143 9.45 17.82 -1.37
CA LEU A 143 9.93 17.10 -2.55
C LEU A 143 11.04 17.87 -3.30
N SER A 144 10.97 19.21 -3.30
CA SER A 144 11.99 20.04 -3.95
C SER A 144 13.35 20.03 -3.24
N THR A 145 13.43 19.45 -2.04
CA THR A 145 14.71 19.21 -1.32
C THR A 145 15.36 17.88 -1.66
N PHE A 146 14.70 17.02 -2.43
CA PHE A 146 15.19 15.67 -2.67
C PHE A 146 16.31 15.68 -3.71
N PRO A 147 17.52 15.19 -3.37
CA PRO A 147 18.56 14.98 -4.35
C PRO A 147 18.16 13.89 -5.36
N THR A 148 18.64 13.98 -6.59
CA THR A 148 18.51 12.89 -7.57
C THR A 148 19.64 11.86 -7.44
N LEU A 149 20.69 12.21 -6.69
CA LEU A 149 21.88 11.39 -6.52
C LEU A 149 22.57 11.68 -5.18
N ILE A 150 22.89 10.63 -4.42
CA ILE A 150 23.72 10.74 -3.21
C ILE A 150 25.00 9.94 -3.40
N ILE A 151 26.15 10.55 -3.10
CA ILE A 151 27.46 9.92 -3.30
C ILE A 151 28.30 10.03 -2.03
N SER A 152 29.01 8.94 -1.73
CA SER A 152 30.09 8.90 -0.74
C SER A 152 31.39 8.42 -1.39
N ASP A 153 32.45 8.30 -0.59
CA ASP A 153 33.70 7.67 -1.03
C ASP A 153 33.54 6.19 -1.41
N LYS A 154 32.55 5.48 -0.84
CA LYS A 154 32.38 4.03 -1.02
C LYS A 154 31.13 3.63 -1.80
N SER A 155 30.12 4.50 -1.85
CA SER A 155 28.78 4.16 -2.32
C SER A 155 28.17 5.25 -3.18
N ILE A 156 27.29 4.85 -4.08
CA ILE A 156 26.38 5.67 -4.87
C ILE A 156 24.96 5.19 -4.58
N PHE A 157 24.07 6.12 -4.26
CA PHE A 157 22.65 5.87 -4.04
C PHE A 157 21.88 6.64 -5.09
N VAL A 158 21.02 5.94 -5.82
CA VAL A 158 20.25 6.49 -6.95
C VAL A 158 18.91 5.76 -7.02
N HIS A 159 17.88 6.40 -7.59
CA HIS A 159 16.58 5.76 -7.69
C HIS A 159 16.55 4.64 -8.74
N ALA A 160 16.87 4.94 -10.01
CA ALA A 160 16.68 3.99 -11.10
C ALA A 160 18.00 3.45 -11.69
N ALA A 161 18.90 4.33 -12.15
CA ALA A 161 20.13 3.91 -12.80
C ALA A 161 21.26 4.95 -12.67
N TYR A 162 22.50 4.52 -12.85
CA TYR A 162 23.66 5.42 -12.87
C TYR A 162 24.50 5.14 -14.12
N ASN A 163 24.89 6.19 -14.87
CA ASN A 163 25.74 6.01 -16.04
C ASN A 163 27.21 6.01 -15.62
N PRO A 164 27.91 4.86 -15.60
CA PRO A 164 29.28 4.77 -15.10
C PRO A 164 30.31 5.46 -16.00
N ASP A 165 29.94 5.82 -17.23
CA ASP A 165 30.82 6.48 -18.20
C ASP A 165 30.87 8.00 -18.00
N LEU A 166 30.03 8.55 -17.14
CA LEU A 166 29.89 9.99 -16.90
C LEU A 166 30.26 10.35 -15.46
N LEU A 167 30.87 11.52 -15.29
CA LEU A 167 31.04 12.12 -13.97
C LEU A 167 29.67 12.35 -13.32
N PRO A 168 29.56 12.32 -11.97
CA PRO A 168 28.31 12.62 -11.27
C PRO A 168 27.59 13.88 -11.75
N GLU A 169 28.33 14.97 -11.96
CA GLU A 169 27.79 16.27 -12.37
C GLU A 169 27.28 16.30 -13.81
N LYS A 170 27.60 15.27 -14.60
CA LYS A 170 27.20 15.13 -16.01
C LYS A 170 26.08 14.10 -16.20
N GLN A 171 25.58 13.51 -15.12
CA GLN A 171 24.45 12.59 -15.19
C GLN A 171 23.20 13.34 -15.67
N GLU A 172 22.43 12.71 -16.54
CA GLU A 172 21.13 13.20 -16.94
C GLU A 172 20.08 12.79 -15.88
N GLU A 173 19.26 13.74 -15.44
CA GLU A 173 18.23 13.50 -14.42
C GLU A 173 17.28 12.36 -14.82
N TYR A 174 16.84 12.35 -16.09
CA TYR A 174 16.02 11.27 -16.62
C TYR A 174 16.71 9.90 -16.50
N PHE A 175 18.02 9.83 -16.72
CA PHE A 175 18.76 8.58 -16.56
C PHE A 175 18.78 8.12 -15.08
N LEU A 176 18.92 9.06 -14.15
CA LEU A 176 18.97 8.77 -12.72
C LEU A 176 17.65 8.24 -12.18
N ILE A 177 16.51 8.76 -12.65
CA ILE A 177 15.20 8.47 -12.05
C ILE A 177 14.26 7.62 -12.93
N TRP A 178 14.41 7.59 -14.25
CA TRP A 178 13.47 6.88 -15.14
C TRP A 178 14.05 5.66 -15.87
N ASN A 179 15.38 5.55 -15.95
CA ASN A 179 16.00 4.57 -16.84
C ASN A 179 15.91 3.13 -16.29
N ARG A 180 15.59 2.19 -17.18
CA ARG A 180 15.51 0.74 -16.88
C ARG A 180 16.56 -0.10 -17.59
N GLN A 181 17.50 0.54 -18.28
CA GLN A 181 18.56 -0.16 -19.00
C GLN A 181 19.60 -0.73 -18.04
N ASN A 182 20.20 -1.85 -18.44
CA ASN A 182 21.31 -2.44 -17.72
C ASN A 182 22.52 -1.49 -17.70
N PHE A 183 22.91 -1.07 -16.50
CA PHE A 183 24.12 -0.29 -16.25
C PHE A 183 25.14 -1.04 -15.38
N TRP A 184 24.70 -2.06 -14.64
CA TRP A 184 25.52 -2.78 -13.66
C TRP A 184 26.68 -3.56 -14.29
N ASP A 185 26.53 -4.04 -15.54
CA ASP A 185 27.64 -4.70 -16.26
C ASP A 185 28.83 -3.78 -16.53
N ARG A 186 28.63 -2.46 -16.39
CA ARG A 186 29.64 -1.42 -16.65
C ARG A 186 30.06 -0.65 -15.41
N ASN A 187 29.65 -1.03 -14.20
CA ASN A 187 30.05 -0.29 -13.00
C ASN A 187 31.53 -0.52 -12.64
N PHE A 188 32.41 0.35 -13.15
CA PHE A 188 33.84 0.34 -12.83
C PHE A 188 34.26 1.50 -11.92
N THR A 189 33.30 2.13 -11.23
CA THR A 189 33.54 3.28 -10.36
C THR A 189 34.34 2.94 -9.09
N GLY A 190 34.44 1.65 -8.75
CA GLY A 190 34.98 1.17 -7.47
C GLY A 190 34.03 1.34 -6.28
N LYS A 191 32.83 1.89 -6.50
CA LYS A 191 31.81 2.12 -5.48
C LYS A 191 30.68 1.09 -5.56
N ALA A 192 30.04 0.80 -4.43
CA ALA A 192 28.76 0.09 -4.42
C ALA A 192 27.66 0.99 -4.99
N ILE A 193 26.76 0.47 -5.80
CA ILE A 193 25.59 1.22 -6.28
C ILE A 193 24.33 0.56 -5.75
N TYR A 194 23.52 1.32 -5.01
CA TYR A 194 22.23 0.88 -4.49
C TYR A 194 21.09 1.62 -5.18
N PHE A 195 20.08 0.88 -5.64
CA PHE A 195 18.96 1.41 -6.41
C PHE A 195 17.64 0.64 -6.23
N GLY A 196 16.55 1.17 -6.79
CA GLY A 196 15.18 0.63 -6.75
C GLY A 196 14.50 0.66 -8.12
N HIS A 197 13.29 1.23 -8.20
CA HIS A 197 12.52 1.56 -9.42
C HIS A 197 11.94 0.38 -10.24
N THR A 198 12.74 -0.66 -10.46
CA THR A 198 12.29 -1.89 -11.12
C THR A 198 12.23 -3.01 -10.10
N PRO A 199 11.01 -3.42 -9.69
CA PRO A 199 10.82 -4.42 -8.66
C PRO A 199 11.55 -5.72 -8.98
N SER A 200 12.10 -6.33 -7.92
CA SER A 200 12.70 -7.66 -7.98
C SER A 200 11.72 -8.66 -8.61
N LYS A 201 12.20 -9.34 -9.66
CA LYS A 201 11.48 -10.40 -10.35
C LYS A 201 11.77 -11.80 -9.78
N LYS A 202 12.49 -11.89 -8.65
CA LYS A 202 12.70 -13.17 -7.96
C LYS A 202 11.37 -13.66 -7.37
N ASP A 203 11.16 -14.98 -7.40
CA ASP A 203 9.93 -15.60 -6.88
C ASP A 203 9.67 -15.32 -5.40
N ASN A 204 10.74 -15.15 -4.61
CA ASN A 204 10.66 -14.86 -3.17
C ASN A 204 10.68 -13.36 -2.82
N HIS A 205 10.69 -12.49 -3.84
CA HIS A 205 10.72 -11.04 -3.72
C HIS A 205 11.79 -10.56 -2.73
N THR A 206 13.05 -10.90 -3.04
CA THR A 206 14.24 -10.54 -2.26
C THR A 206 15.18 -9.65 -3.06
N ILE A 207 16.19 -9.08 -2.39
CA ILE A 207 17.22 -8.24 -2.98
C ILE A 207 17.86 -8.92 -4.20
N VAL A 208 18.12 -8.13 -5.24
CA VAL A 208 18.85 -8.59 -6.43
C VAL A 208 20.25 -8.00 -6.41
N TYR A 209 21.25 -8.87 -6.28
CA TYR A 209 22.65 -8.52 -6.45
C TYR A 209 23.02 -8.72 -7.91
N TYR A 210 23.44 -7.63 -8.56
CA TYR A 210 23.94 -7.63 -9.91
C TYR A 210 25.49 -7.67 -9.90
N PRO A 211 26.12 -7.97 -11.05
CA PRO A 211 27.57 -7.82 -11.22
C PRO A 211 28.08 -6.44 -10.83
N ASN A 212 29.39 -6.36 -10.59
CA ASN A 212 30.13 -5.12 -10.33
C ASN A 212 29.54 -4.26 -9.18
N ASN A 213 29.11 -4.91 -8.09
CA ASN A 213 28.71 -4.25 -6.85
C ASN A 213 27.46 -3.34 -6.97
N CYS A 214 26.54 -3.70 -7.87
CA CYS A 214 25.24 -3.06 -7.99
C CYS A 214 24.16 -3.89 -7.28
N THR A 215 23.30 -3.26 -6.48
CA THR A 215 22.27 -3.94 -5.68
C THR A 215 20.93 -3.24 -5.82
N CYS A 216 19.92 -3.94 -6.32
CA CYS A 216 18.53 -3.47 -6.32
C CYS A 216 17.82 -3.98 -5.06
N ILE A 217 17.25 -3.05 -4.29
CA ILE A 217 16.53 -3.36 -3.04
C ILE A 217 15.01 -3.10 -3.14
N ASP A 218 14.50 -2.73 -4.32
CA ASP A 218 13.07 -2.67 -4.57
C ASP A 218 12.49 -4.09 -4.67
N LEU A 219 11.67 -4.47 -3.69
CA LEU A 219 11.03 -5.77 -3.62
C LEU A 219 9.65 -5.80 -4.27
N GLY A 220 9.15 -4.66 -4.75
CA GLY A 220 7.76 -4.51 -5.17
C GLY A 220 6.82 -4.37 -3.98
N THR A 221 7.17 -3.53 -3.00
CA THR A 221 6.39 -3.30 -1.77
C THR A 221 4.90 -3.12 -2.05
N TYR A 222 4.57 -2.34 -3.08
CA TYR A 222 3.18 -2.05 -3.43
C TYR A 222 2.34 -3.27 -3.81
N LYS A 223 3.00 -4.34 -4.25
CA LYS A 223 2.36 -5.56 -4.75
C LYS A 223 2.42 -6.69 -3.73
N TYR A 224 3.51 -6.78 -2.98
CA TYR A 224 3.78 -7.92 -2.12
C TYR A 224 3.73 -7.59 -0.63
N HIS A 225 3.40 -6.34 -0.26
CA HIS A 225 3.30 -5.91 1.13
C HIS A 225 4.55 -6.24 1.95
N LYS A 226 5.71 -6.14 1.28
CA LYS A 226 7.01 -6.56 1.78
C LYS A 226 8.05 -5.53 1.40
N MET A 227 8.83 -5.10 2.39
CA MET A 227 9.99 -4.24 2.18
C MET A 227 11.24 -4.86 2.79
N VAL A 228 12.40 -4.34 2.40
CA VAL A 228 13.67 -4.59 3.07
C VAL A 228 14.34 -3.26 3.35
N GLY A 229 14.96 -3.16 4.52
CA GLY A 229 16.00 -2.18 4.75
C GLY A 229 17.36 -2.85 4.93
N VAL A 230 18.41 -2.23 4.42
CA VAL A 230 19.77 -2.76 4.48
C VAL A 230 20.65 -1.82 5.28
N GLU A 231 21.31 -2.33 6.32
CA GLU A 231 22.40 -1.64 7.00
C GLU A 231 23.70 -1.91 6.24
N ILE A 232 24.24 -0.91 5.56
CA ILE A 232 25.28 -1.14 4.55
C ILE A 232 26.69 -1.31 5.12
N LYS A 233 26.97 -0.89 6.37
CA LYS A 233 28.32 -1.03 6.95
C LYS A 233 28.63 -2.47 7.31
N ASN A 234 27.66 -3.18 7.89
CA ASN A 234 27.77 -4.60 8.25
C ASN A 234 27.00 -5.53 7.29
N LYS A 235 26.37 -4.97 6.26
CA LYS A 235 25.58 -5.70 5.24
C LYS A 235 24.44 -6.53 5.85
N MET A 236 23.76 -5.96 6.85
CA MET A 236 22.62 -6.61 7.50
C MET A 236 21.31 -6.28 6.79
N GLU A 237 20.50 -7.29 6.51
CA GLU A 237 19.20 -7.14 5.84
C GLU A 237 18.05 -7.33 6.81
N TYR A 238 17.08 -6.42 6.77
CA TYR A 238 15.91 -6.40 7.63
C TYR A 238 14.64 -6.45 6.79
N TYR A 239 14.18 -7.66 6.51
CA TYR A 239 12.89 -7.89 5.84
C TYR A 239 11.74 -7.57 6.80
N ILE A 240 10.78 -6.80 6.31
CA ILE A 240 9.50 -6.49 6.97
C ILE A 240 8.39 -6.92 6.02
N GLU A 241 7.44 -7.67 6.54
CA GLU A 241 6.26 -8.13 5.81
C GLU A 241 5.04 -7.76 6.65
N GLU A 242 4.02 -7.15 6.03
CA GLU A 242 2.76 -6.94 6.72
C GLU A 242 2.13 -8.32 6.93
N LYS A 243 2.16 -8.77 8.18
CA LYS A 243 1.54 -10.04 8.56
C LYS A 243 0.02 -10.01 8.36
N TYR A 244 -0.59 -8.84 8.49
CA TYR A 244 -2.03 -8.68 8.43
C TYR A 244 -2.41 -7.46 7.59
N ILE A 245 -3.41 -7.62 6.74
CA ILE A 245 -4.11 -6.50 6.10
C ILE A 245 -5.08 -5.95 7.14
N TYR A 246 -4.93 -4.70 7.58
CA TYR A 246 -5.83 -4.13 8.59
C TYR A 246 -6.05 -2.64 8.39
N ASN A 247 -7.32 -2.25 8.23
CA ASN A 247 -7.75 -0.86 8.26
C ASN A 247 -8.95 -0.73 9.19
N GLY A 248 -8.73 -0.11 10.35
CA GLY A 248 -9.78 0.11 11.34
C GLY A 248 -9.29 0.65 12.68
N ASN A 249 -10.24 1.10 13.49
CA ASN A 249 -10.07 1.55 14.86
C ASN A 249 -11.19 0.97 15.76
N HIS A 250 -11.47 1.59 16.89
CA HIS A 250 -12.48 1.10 17.84
C HIS A 250 -13.93 1.36 17.40
N LYS A 251 -14.16 2.24 16.42
CA LYS A 251 -15.50 2.61 15.89
C LYS A 251 -15.78 1.99 14.52
N GLU A 252 -14.76 1.83 13.69
CA GLU A 252 -14.89 1.36 12.31
C GLU A 252 -13.80 0.35 11.95
N ARG A 253 -14.11 -0.64 11.11
CA ARG A 253 -13.14 -1.56 10.53
C ARG A 253 -13.59 -1.95 9.12
N PHE A 254 -12.79 -1.56 8.15
CA PHE A 254 -13.09 -1.75 6.74
C PHE A 254 -12.59 -3.10 6.24
N VAL A 255 -11.35 -3.46 6.60
CA VAL A 255 -10.73 -4.72 6.20
C VAL A 255 -9.91 -5.32 7.35
N LEU A 256 -9.92 -6.65 7.42
CA LEU A 256 -9.02 -7.45 8.24
C LEU A 256 -8.64 -8.72 7.47
N GLY A 257 -7.37 -9.03 7.32
CA GLY A 257 -6.92 -10.25 6.64
C GLY A 257 -5.52 -10.68 7.05
N GLU A 258 -5.17 -11.90 6.66
CA GLU A 258 -3.83 -12.47 6.75
C GLU A 258 -3.60 -13.19 5.42
N VAL A 259 -2.67 -12.70 4.61
CA VAL A 259 -2.48 -13.11 3.22
C VAL A 259 -1.00 -13.37 2.98
N THR A 260 -0.69 -14.48 2.32
CA THR A 260 0.68 -14.93 2.02
C THR A 260 0.93 -15.09 0.52
N GLY A 261 -0.05 -14.77 -0.33
CA GLY A 261 0.02 -14.93 -1.78
C GLY A 261 -1.14 -14.27 -2.51
N ALA A 262 -1.32 -14.62 -3.80
CA ALA A 262 -2.18 -13.88 -4.71
C ALA A 262 -3.65 -14.34 -4.72
N LYS A 263 -3.97 -15.50 -4.15
CA LYS A 263 -5.32 -16.10 -4.14
C LYS A 263 -5.88 -16.30 -2.73
N PRO A 264 -6.06 -15.23 -1.94
CA PRO A 264 -6.78 -15.34 -0.68
C PRO A 264 -8.28 -15.57 -0.93
N LEU A 265 -8.99 -16.05 0.09
CA LEU A 265 -10.45 -16.11 0.08
C LEU A 265 -11.03 -14.84 0.72
N ILE A 266 -11.86 -14.10 -0.02
CA ILE A 266 -12.50 -12.87 0.47
C ILE A 266 -13.84 -13.20 1.09
N TYR A 267 -14.13 -12.69 2.27
CA TYR A 267 -15.38 -12.89 3.01
C TYR A 267 -16.16 -11.59 3.10
N PHE A 268 -17.49 -11.66 2.93
CA PHE A 268 -18.39 -10.55 3.23
C PHE A 268 -19.34 -10.88 4.38
N GLY A 269 -19.13 -10.22 5.51
CA GLY A 269 -20.08 -10.16 6.63
C GLY A 269 -20.92 -8.88 6.62
N VAL A 270 -21.85 -8.76 7.56
CA VAL A 270 -22.64 -7.51 7.72
C VAL A 270 -21.76 -6.38 8.24
N ASN A 271 -21.22 -6.55 9.45
CA ASN A 271 -20.43 -5.54 10.13
C ASN A 271 -19.35 -6.19 11.01
N PRO A 272 -18.26 -5.47 11.29
CA PRO A 272 -17.20 -5.97 12.14
C PRO A 272 -17.61 -6.02 13.63
N SER A 273 -17.05 -6.99 14.34
CA SER A 273 -17.20 -7.14 15.79
C SER A 273 -15.87 -6.83 16.50
N ARG A 274 -15.30 -7.77 17.25
CA ARG A 274 -14.16 -7.50 18.15
C ARG A 274 -12.80 -7.73 17.51
N ALA A 275 -12.72 -8.48 16.41
CA ALA A 275 -11.44 -8.83 15.83
C ALA A 275 -10.71 -7.63 15.21
N LYS A 276 -9.44 -7.46 15.57
CA LYS A 276 -8.60 -6.34 15.16
C LYS A 276 -7.12 -6.69 15.24
N VAL A 277 -6.28 -5.95 14.55
CA VAL A 277 -4.84 -5.96 14.80
C VAL A 277 -4.53 -4.90 15.85
N GLN A 278 -3.81 -5.28 16.90
CA GLN A 278 -3.36 -4.37 17.94
C GLN A 278 -1.92 -4.71 18.30
N ASN A 279 -1.01 -3.74 18.15
CA ASN A 279 0.42 -3.92 18.36
C ASN A 279 0.97 -5.12 17.58
N ASP A 280 0.64 -5.22 16.28
CA ASP A 280 1.04 -6.30 15.37
C ASP A 280 0.57 -7.71 15.77
N ILE A 281 -0.38 -7.78 16.71
CA ILE A 281 -0.99 -9.03 17.15
C ILE A 281 -2.44 -9.03 16.70
N LEU A 282 -2.80 -10.05 15.91
CA LEU A 282 -4.19 -10.32 15.56
C LEU A 282 -4.95 -10.78 16.79
N LYS A 283 -5.89 -9.95 17.25
CA LYS A 283 -6.93 -10.33 18.20
C LYS A 283 -8.09 -10.89 17.39
N THR A 284 -8.33 -12.19 17.51
CA THR A 284 -9.42 -12.87 16.80
C THR A 284 -10.71 -12.90 17.60
N ASP A 285 -11.82 -13.11 16.91
CA ASP A 285 -13.10 -13.54 17.48
C ASP A 285 -13.49 -14.91 16.90
N PRO A 286 -14.56 -15.56 17.38
CA PRO A 286 -14.96 -16.89 16.89
C PRO A 286 -15.21 -16.94 15.37
N THR A 287 -15.70 -15.84 14.77
CA THR A 287 -15.94 -15.76 13.33
C THR A 287 -14.62 -15.81 12.57
N ILE A 288 -13.65 -14.97 12.95
CA ILE A 288 -12.32 -14.97 12.33
C ILE A 288 -11.60 -16.31 12.54
N LEU A 289 -11.70 -16.93 13.72
CA LEU A 289 -11.11 -18.26 13.94
C LEU A 289 -11.67 -19.33 13.00
N LYS A 290 -12.97 -19.26 12.67
CA LYS A 290 -13.60 -20.20 11.74
C LYS A 290 -13.20 -19.91 10.29
N ILE A 291 -13.11 -18.64 9.91
CA ILE A 291 -12.60 -18.19 8.60
C ILE A 291 -11.15 -18.67 8.37
N LYS A 292 -10.27 -18.51 9.37
CA LYS A 292 -8.88 -18.98 9.31
C LYS A 292 -8.80 -20.47 9.00
N LYS A 293 -9.49 -21.29 9.81
CA LYS A 293 -9.53 -22.75 9.62
C LYS A 293 -10.07 -23.15 8.25
N PHE A 294 -11.00 -22.38 7.71
CA PHE A 294 -11.59 -22.65 6.40
C PHE A 294 -10.62 -22.38 5.26
N ALA A 295 -9.93 -21.24 5.29
CA ALA A 295 -8.91 -20.89 4.30
C ALA A 295 -7.74 -21.87 4.33
N GLU A 296 -7.25 -22.22 5.53
CA GLU A 296 -6.18 -23.21 5.72
C GLU A 296 -6.56 -24.57 5.10
N LYS A 297 -7.77 -25.05 5.36
CA LYS A 297 -8.23 -26.35 4.86
C LYS A 297 -8.34 -26.40 3.33
N ARG A 298 -8.58 -25.26 2.68
CA ARG A 298 -8.67 -25.15 1.23
C ARG A 298 -7.34 -24.86 0.55
N ASN A 299 -6.25 -24.73 1.32
CA ASN A 299 -4.95 -24.29 0.82
C ASN A 299 -5.03 -22.96 0.05
N CYS A 300 -5.88 -22.04 0.51
CA CYS A 300 -5.90 -20.67 -0.02
C CYS A 300 -4.65 -19.92 0.46
N ASP A 301 -4.24 -18.88 -0.28
CA ASP A 301 -3.11 -18.01 0.08
C ASP A 301 -3.44 -17.04 1.25
N GLY A 302 -4.38 -17.42 2.10
CA GLY A 302 -4.89 -16.60 3.21
C GLY A 302 -6.36 -16.23 3.09
N TRP A 303 -6.76 -15.22 3.84
CA TRP A 303 -8.15 -14.78 3.96
C TRP A 303 -8.24 -13.27 4.16
N ILE A 304 -9.33 -12.68 3.68
CA ILE A 304 -9.65 -11.27 3.85
C ILE A 304 -11.11 -11.14 4.27
N MET A 305 -11.38 -10.44 5.37
CA MET A 305 -12.72 -10.13 5.86
C MET A 305 -13.09 -8.69 5.52
N LEU A 306 -14.06 -8.55 4.62
CA LEU A 306 -14.74 -7.30 4.27
C LEU A 306 -16.14 -7.29 4.88
N ASN A 307 -16.75 -6.11 4.90
CA ASN A 307 -18.01 -5.86 5.60
C ASN A 307 -18.95 -5.08 4.69
N LEU A 308 -20.25 -5.38 4.71
CA LEU A 308 -21.25 -4.56 4.03
C LEU A 308 -21.26 -3.14 4.61
N TYR A 309 -21.13 -3.01 5.93
CA TYR A 309 -21.03 -1.75 6.63
C TYR A 309 -19.93 -1.81 7.71
N PRO A 310 -18.98 -0.87 7.75
CA PRO A 310 -17.75 -1.02 8.52
C PRO A 310 -17.89 -0.62 10.00
N GLN A 311 -19.09 -0.28 10.50
CA GLN A 311 -19.28 0.08 11.91
C GLN A 311 -18.99 -1.11 12.85
N VAL A 312 -18.09 -0.89 13.81
CA VAL A 312 -17.70 -1.88 14.82
C VAL A 312 -18.76 -1.95 15.91
N THR A 313 -19.52 -3.05 15.94
CA THR A 313 -20.38 -3.39 17.08
C THR A 313 -20.67 -4.90 17.12
N PRO A 314 -20.60 -5.55 18.30
CA PRO A 314 -21.09 -6.91 18.49
C PRO A 314 -22.63 -6.99 18.60
N GLN A 315 -23.31 -5.85 18.74
CA GLN A 315 -24.75 -5.79 18.96
C GLN A 315 -25.46 -5.27 17.70
N PRO A 316 -26.16 -6.13 16.94
CA PRO A 316 -26.97 -5.75 15.78
C PRO A 316 -27.89 -4.53 15.96
N ASP A 317 -28.38 -4.31 17.18
CA ASP A 317 -29.27 -3.20 17.50
C ASP A 317 -28.57 -1.85 17.58
N GLU A 318 -27.26 -1.84 17.83
CA GLU A 318 -26.43 -0.63 17.90
C GLU A 318 -25.91 -0.17 16.53
N LEU A 319 -26.13 -0.97 15.47
CA LEU A 319 -25.90 -0.50 14.10
C LEU A 319 -26.67 0.79 13.88
N HIS A 320 -26.03 1.76 13.23
CA HIS A 320 -26.63 3.02 12.82
C HIS A 320 -28.03 2.74 12.27
N LYS A 321 -29.00 3.50 12.75
CA LYS A 321 -30.37 3.40 12.25
C LYS A 321 -30.43 3.94 10.82
N ASN A 322 -31.50 3.63 10.09
CA ASN A 322 -31.62 4.02 8.68
C ASN A 322 -31.48 5.54 8.50
N GLU A 323 -32.04 6.33 9.43
CA GLU A 323 -31.95 7.79 9.46
C GLU A 323 -30.54 8.33 9.78
N ASN A 324 -29.66 7.48 10.33
CA ASN A 324 -28.28 7.83 10.72
C ASN A 324 -27.24 7.11 9.85
N PHE A 325 -27.62 6.70 8.63
CA PHE A 325 -26.68 6.09 7.70
C PHE A 325 -25.56 7.06 7.36
N ASP A 326 -24.33 6.68 7.72
CA ASP A 326 -23.14 7.49 7.47
C ASP A 326 -22.61 7.25 6.05
N ASN A 327 -22.89 8.20 5.16
CA ASN A 327 -22.47 8.15 3.75
C ASN A 327 -20.95 8.20 3.60
N CYS A 328 -20.26 9.00 4.41
CA CYS A 328 -18.80 9.12 4.35
C CYS A 328 -18.13 7.81 4.75
N LEU A 329 -18.65 7.18 5.80
CA LEU A 329 -18.19 5.87 6.27
C LEU A 329 -18.41 4.79 5.19
N HIS A 330 -19.55 4.83 4.51
CA HIS A 330 -19.88 3.91 3.43
C HIS A 330 -18.99 4.11 2.19
N GLU A 331 -18.79 5.34 1.74
CA GLU A 331 -17.92 5.66 0.61
C GLU A 331 -16.48 5.19 0.84
N LYS A 332 -15.95 5.42 2.05
CA LYS A 332 -14.62 4.92 2.44
C LYS A 332 -14.55 3.40 2.43
N ASN A 333 -15.62 2.71 2.84
CA ASN A 333 -15.71 1.25 2.76
C ASN A 333 -15.66 0.76 1.31
N ILE A 334 -16.42 1.39 0.41
CA ILE A 334 -16.42 1.06 -1.02
C ILE A 334 -15.04 1.24 -1.65
N ASN A 335 -14.33 2.31 -1.32
CA ASN A 335 -12.98 2.56 -1.83
C ASN A 335 -11.98 1.47 -1.40
N ILE A 336 -12.04 1.06 -0.13
CA ILE A 336 -11.20 -0.04 0.38
C ILE A 336 -11.56 -1.37 -0.28
N ILE A 337 -12.84 -1.64 -0.52
CA ILE A 337 -13.27 -2.86 -1.22
C ILE A 337 -12.73 -2.86 -2.67
N LYS A 338 -12.81 -1.74 -3.39
CA LYS A 338 -12.25 -1.59 -4.74
C LYS A 338 -10.75 -1.86 -4.75
N GLU A 339 -10.01 -1.33 -3.78
CA GLU A 339 -8.57 -1.55 -3.62
C GLU A 339 -8.25 -3.03 -3.42
N ILE A 340 -8.97 -3.71 -2.52
CA ILE A 340 -8.80 -5.15 -2.28
C ILE A 340 -9.12 -5.96 -3.54
N PHE A 341 -10.15 -5.60 -4.29
CA PHE A 341 -10.48 -6.29 -5.55
C PHE A 341 -9.43 -6.09 -6.63
N LYS A 342 -8.85 -4.89 -6.71
CA LYS A 342 -7.74 -4.59 -7.63
C LYS A 342 -6.48 -5.37 -7.27
N ASN A 343 -6.16 -5.49 -5.97
CA ASN A 343 -4.96 -6.18 -5.50
C ASN A 343 -5.09 -7.70 -5.60
N TYR A 344 -6.31 -8.23 -5.48
CA TYR A 344 -6.59 -9.66 -5.52
C TYR A 344 -7.64 -10.01 -6.59
N PRO A 345 -7.34 -9.82 -7.90
CA PRO A 345 -8.32 -9.97 -8.97
C PRO A 345 -8.83 -11.41 -9.13
N SER A 346 -8.03 -12.40 -8.73
CA SER A 346 -8.34 -13.83 -8.83
C SER A 346 -8.92 -14.44 -7.56
N ALA A 347 -9.14 -13.65 -6.50
CA ALA A 347 -9.73 -14.15 -5.27
C ALA A 347 -11.21 -14.52 -5.45
N GLU A 348 -11.66 -15.56 -4.77
CA GLU A 348 -13.08 -15.92 -4.70
C GLU A 348 -13.78 -15.09 -3.61
N ILE A 349 -15.06 -14.76 -3.83
CA ILE A 349 -15.89 -14.05 -2.85
C ILE A 349 -16.80 -15.04 -2.15
N LEU A 350 -16.64 -15.18 -0.83
CA LEU A 350 -17.50 -15.97 0.04
C LEU A 350 -18.42 -15.06 0.87
N VAL A 351 -19.72 -15.15 0.64
CA VAL A 351 -20.70 -14.34 1.37
C VAL A 351 -21.22 -15.04 2.61
N CYS A 352 -21.36 -14.29 3.70
CA CYS A 352 -21.68 -14.88 5.01
C CYS A 352 -22.42 -13.92 5.96
N TRP A 353 -23.31 -13.07 5.44
CA TRP A 353 -24.03 -12.07 6.26
C TRP A 353 -25.20 -12.63 7.09
N GLY A 354 -25.72 -13.82 6.79
CA GLY A 354 -26.85 -14.39 7.54
C GLY A 354 -28.14 -13.56 7.42
N ASN A 355 -29.09 -13.78 8.32
CA ASN A 355 -30.31 -12.98 8.35
C ASN A 355 -30.12 -11.58 8.93
N LEU A 356 -28.91 -11.26 9.41
CA LEU A 356 -28.60 -9.94 9.96
C LEU A 356 -28.63 -8.84 8.89
N ILE A 357 -28.47 -9.21 7.61
CA ILE A 357 -28.62 -8.27 6.49
C ILE A 357 -30.02 -7.62 6.45
N GLU A 358 -31.03 -8.24 7.06
CA GLU A 358 -32.40 -7.73 7.16
C GLU A 358 -32.56 -6.65 8.26
N LYS A 359 -31.52 -6.37 9.05
CA LYS A 359 -31.63 -5.53 10.25
C LYS A 359 -31.82 -4.04 9.94
N ARG A 360 -31.28 -3.59 8.80
CA ARG A 360 -31.28 -2.21 8.34
C ARG A 360 -31.46 -2.19 6.83
N ASP A 361 -32.23 -1.23 6.35
CA ASP A 361 -32.59 -1.14 4.93
C ASP A 361 -31.36 -0.83 4.07
N TYR A 362 -30.46 0.03 4.56
CA TYR A 362 -29.26 0.42 3.83
C TYR A 362 -28.32 -0.76 3.55
N LEU A 363 -28.30 -1.80 4.39
CA LEU A 363 -27.42 -2.96 4.17
C LEU A 363 -27.69 -3.62 2.83
N LYS A 364 -28.97 -3.75 2.46
CA LYS A 364 -29.39 -4.32 1.18
C LYS A 364 -29.52 -3.25 0.09
N LYS A 365 -30.27 -2.19 0.39
CA LYS A 365 -30.69 -1.20 -0.62
C LYS A 365 -29.56 -0.27 -1.06
N VAL A 366 -28.50 -0.13 -0.26
CA VAL A 366 -27.37 0.76 -0.55
C VAL A 366 -26.08 -0.05 -0.60
N CYS A 367 -25.64 -0.58 0.55
CA CYS A 367 -24.32 -1.21 0.69
C CYS A 367 -24.13 -2.40 -0.25
N LEU A 368 -25.01 -3.41 -0.19
CA LEU A 368 -24.89 -4.58 -1.04
C LEU A 368 -25.04 -4.24 -2.53
N LYS A 369 -25.97 -3.34 -2.90
CA LYS A 369 -26.16 -2.91 -4.30
C LYS A 369 -24.87 -2.29 -4.86
N GLU A 370 -24.22 -1.41 -4.12
CA GLU A 370 -22.98 -0.78 -4.60
C GLU A 370 -21.80 -1.76 -4.65
N ILE A 371 -21.68 -2.65 -3.65
CA ILE A 371 -20.66 -3.70 -3.66
C ILE A 371 -20.86 -4.65 -4.85
N PHE A 372 -22.11 -4.98 -5.18
CA PHE A 372 -22.46 -5.76 -6.37
C PHE A 372 -22.01 -5.05 -7.65
N GLU A 373 -22.31 -3.76 -7.80
CA GLU A 373 -21.92 -2.98 -8.98
C GLU A 373 -20.40 -3.00 -9.25
N ILE A 374 -19.58 -2.92 -8.20
CA ILE A 374 -18.11 -2.94 -8.32
C ILE A 374 -17.51 -4.35 -8.42
N SER A 375 -18.33 -5.41 -8.33
CA SER A 375 -17.89 -6.82 -8.35
C SER A 375 -18.57 -7.66 -9.42
N LYS A 376 -19.27 -7.05 -10.38
CA LYS A 376 -20.02 -7.74 -11.45
C LYS A 376 -19.22 -8.77 -12.25
N SER A 377 -17.90 -8.62 -12.31
CA SER A 377 -16.99 -9.54 -13.00
C SER A 377 -16.51 -10.71 -12.14
N ARG A 378 -17.04 -10.87 -10.93
CA ARG A 378 -16.55 -11.84 -9.94
C ARG A 378 -17.64 -12.83 -9.57
N ASP A 379 -17.22 -14.06 -9.33
CA ASP A 379 -18.08 -15.12 -8.84
C ASP A 379 -18.24 -15.02 -7.32
N TRP A 380 -19.48 -15.20 -6.86
CA TRP A 380 -19.87 -15.15 -5.47
C TRP A 380 -20.24 -16.56 -5.02
N PHE A 381 -19.83 -16.94 -3.81
CA PHE A 381 -20.02 -18.26 -3.26
C PHE A 381 -20.63 -18.19 -1.87
N HIS A 382 -21.31 -19.26 -1.48
CA HIS A 382 -21.75 -19.48 -0.11
C HIS A 382 -21.35 -20.87 0.37
N ILE A 383 -21.46 -21.08 1.69
CA ILE A 383 -21.17 -22.38 2.32
C ILE A 383 -22.41 -22.95 2.98
N GLY A 384 -22.73 -24.19 2.60
CA GLY A 384 -23.93 -24.88 3.04
C GLY A 384 -25.21 -24.22 2.52
N ASN A 385 -26.34 -24.79 2.89
CA ASN A 385 -27.64 -24.33 2.41
C ASN A 385 -27.95 -22.90 2.85
N LEU A 386 -28.65 -22.14 2.02
CA LEU A 386 -29.18 -20.82 2.38
C LEU A 386 -30.14 -20.89 3.56
N THR A 387 -30.35 -19.76 4.26
CA THR A 387 -31.40 -19.66 5.29
C THR A 387 -32.78 -19.78 4.64
N LYS A 388 -33.83 -19.98 5.46
CA LYS A 388 -35.22 -19.95 4.97
C LYS A 388 -35.60 -18.64 4.26
N LYS A 389 -34.84 -17.56 4.48
CA LYS A 389 -35.01 -16.26 3.83
C LYS A 389 -34.13 -16.09 2.57
N GLY A 390 -33.46 -17.15 2.11
CA GLY A 390 -32.55 -17.09 0.97
C GLY A 390 -31.17 -16.48 1.26
N ASN A 391 -30.82 -16.25 2.54
CA ASN A 391 -29.56 -15.60 2.88
C ASN A 391 -28.41 -16.61 3.05
N PRO A 392 -27.16 -16.27 2.67
CA PRO A 392 -25.99 -17.10 2.96
C PRO A 392 -25.77 -17.23 4.47
N ARG A 393 -25.16 -18.34 4.90
CA ARG A 393 -24.98 -18.64 6.33
C ARG A 393 -23.85 -17.80 6.93
N HIS A 394 -24.11 -17.25 8.12
CA HIS A 394 -23.04 -16.70 8.94
C HIS A 394 -22.01 -17.79 9.28
N PRO A 395 -20.69 -17.50 9.37
CA PRO A 395 -19.69 -18.54 9.57
C PRO A 395 -19.96 -19.36 10.82
N LEU A 396 -20.43 -18.76 11.92
CA LEU A 396 -20.77 -19.49 13.15
C LEU A 396 -22.02 -20.37 13.06
N SER A 397 -22.74 -20.39 11.94
CA SER A 397 -23.86 -21.31 11.76
C SER A 397 -23.38 -22.77 11.78
N PRO A 398 -24.13 -23.70 12.41
CA PRO A 398 -23.83 -25.13 12.33
C PRO A 398 -23.97 -25.68 10.90
N TYR A 399 -24.70 -24.98 10.02
CA TYR A 399 -24.88 -25.36 8.62
C TYR A 399 -23.76 -24.87 7.70
N ALA A 400 -22.93 -23.93 8.17
CA ALA A 400 -21.71 -23.47 7.51
C ALA A 400 -20.54 -24.40 7.90
N ASP A 401 -20.64 -25.67 7.50
CA ASP A 401 -19.64 -26.69 7.82
C ASP A 401 -18.42 -26.55 6.91
N ILE A 402 -17.24 -26.38 7.51
CA ILE A 402 -15.96 -26.22 6.82
C ILE A 402 -15.59 -27.38 5.89
N ASN A 403 -16.24 -28.54 6.08
CA ASN A 403 -16.06 -29.72 5.22
C ASN A 403 -16.84 -29.66 3.91
N LYS A 404 -17.86 -28.80 3.80
CA LYS A 404 -18.67 -28.68 2.58
C LYS A 404 -17.92 -27.91 1.50
N GLU A 405 -18.22 -28.23 0.25
CA GLU A 405 -17.79 -27.45 -0.91
C GLU A 405 -18.46 -26.07 -0.95
N LEU A 406 -17.88 -25.17 -1.73
CA LEU A 406 -18.49 -23.88 -2.00
C LEU A 406 -19.55 -24.06 -3.08
N GLU A 407 -20.71 -23.45 -2.87
CA GLU A 407 -21.79 -23.41 -3.83
C GLU A 407 -21.86 -21.99 -4.41
N GLU A 408 -22.09 -21.87 -5.71
CA GLU A 408 -22.26 -20.57 -6.36
C GLU A 408 -23.49 -19.86 -5.78
N PHE A 409 -23.31 -18.59 -5.41
CA PHE A 409 -24.37 -17.72 -4.93
C PHE A 409 -24.80 -16.81 -6.08
N ASP A 410 -26.01 -17.01 -6.60
CA ASP A 410 -26.58 -16.14 -7.63
C ASP A 410 -26.90 -14.75 -7.03
N ILE A 411 -25.86 -13.92 -6.98
CA ILE A 411 -25.95 -12.55 -6.48
C ILE A 411 -26.82 -11.69 -7.39
N ASN A 412 -26.90 -12.00 -8.69
CA ASN A 412 -27.71 -11.25 -9.64
C ASN A 412 -29.20 -11.44 -9.32
N GLU A 413 -29.64 -12.69 -9.11
CA GLU A 413 -31.01 -12.98 -8.66
C GLU A 413 -31.26 -12.40 -7.27
N TYR A 414 -30.32 -12.56 -6.34
CA TYR A 414 -30.47 -12.07 -4.97
C TYR A 414 -30.67 -10.54 -4.93
N VAL A 415 -29.90 -9.77 -5.69
CA VAL A 415 -30.00 -8.30 -5.74
C VAL A 415 -31.24 -7.81 -6.50
N LYS A 416 -31.72 -8.54 -7.52
CA LYS A 416 -33.00 -8.23 -8.19
C LYS A 416 -34.20 -8.28 -7.24
N ASN A 417 -34.10 -9.10 -6.19
CA ASN A 417 -35.16 -9.29 -5.20
C ASN A 417 -35.05 -8.34 -3.97
N ILE A 418 -34.16 -7.32 -4.03
CA ILE A 418 -33.98 -6.27 -3.00
C ILE A 418 -34.70 -4.98 -3.38
#